data_AF-A0A7J8G7E6-F1
#
_entry.id   AF-A0A7J8G7E6-F1
#
_cell.length_a   1.000
_cell.length_b   1.000
_cell.length_c   1.000
_cell.angle_alpha   90.00
_cell.angle_beta   90.00
_cell.angle_gamma   90.00
#
_symmetry.space_group_name_H-M   'P 1'
#
loop_
_entity.id
_entity.type
_entity.pdbx_description
1 polymer ?
#
loop_
_entity_poly.entity_id
_entity_poly.type
_entity_poly.pdbx_seq_one_letter_code
_entity_poly.pdbx_strand_id
1 'polypeptide(L)'
;MNNSLDYLAYPVIVSNHRQSTAFRKKLDFGHYICHKNRIQIVKPAVDTKPPVAHTHHILKLSKLQGEQKRIDKIEYENKKLCQKIANAHRGPAKVDCWNEYPSKRLLTAEKIQEKALGFLSCLDSHDTSKWLNAQS
;
A
#
# COMPACT_ATOMS: atom_id res chain seq x y z
N MET A 1 -46.25 73.72 73.01
CA MET A 1 -46.17 73.22 71.63
C MET A 1 -44.73 72.81 71.41
N ASN A 2 -44.43 71.53 71.60
CA ASN A 2 -43.06 71.03 71.65
C ASN A 2 -42.79 70.28 70.34
N ASN A 3 -42.04 70.89 69.43
CA ASN A 3 -41.65 70.29 68.16
C ASN A 3 -40.47 69.34 68.40
N SER A 4 -40.72 68.03 68.56
CA SER A 4 -39.67 67.01 68.53
C SER A 4 -39.31 66.72 67.08
N LEU A 5 -38.24 67.34 66.59
CA LEU A 5 -37.63 66.95 65.32
C LEU A 5 -36.75 65.74 65.57
N ASP A 6 -37.30 64.55 65.35
CA ASP A 6 -36.55 63.30 65.36
C ASP A 6 -35.69 63.25 64.08
N TYR A 7 -34.43 63.65 64.21
CA TYR A 7 -33.44 63.52 63.14
C TYR A 7 -33.10 62.05 62.94
N LEU A 8 -33.56 61.47 61.83
CA LEU A 8 -33.21 60.12 61.43
C LEU A 8 -31.76 60.09 60.91
N ALA A 9 -30.80 59.89 61.82
CA ALA A 9 -29.40 59.75 61.46
C ALA A 9 -29.14 58.35 60.88
N TYR A 10 -29.01 58.26 59.56
CA TYR A 10 -28.53 57.04 58.91
C TYR A 10 -27.02 56.87 59.16
N PRO A 11 -26.55 55.68 59.58
CA PRO A 11 -25.13 55.47 59.80
C PRO A 11 -24.35 55.65 58.50
N VAL A 12 -23.31 56.49 58.54
CA VAL A 12 -22.39 56.66 57.40
C VAL A 12 -21.63 55.34 57.21
N ILE A 13 -21.94 54.60 56.14
CA ILE A 13 -21.17 53.42 55.75
C ILE A 13 -19.88 53.92 55.07
N VAL A 14 -18.87 54.22 55.88
CA VAL A 14 -17.53 54.45 55.36
C VAL A 14 -16.91 53.11 55.01
N SER A 15 -16.40 52.97 53.78
CA SER A 15 -15.61 51.82 53.33
C SER A 15 -14.34 51.68 54.17
N ASN A 16 -14.46 51.09 55.36
CA ASN A 16 -13.31 50.78 56.20
C ASN A 16 -12.48 49.73 55.48
N HIS A 17 -11.31 50.10 54.95
CA HIS A 17 -10.41 49.15 54.27
C HIS A 17 -10.17 47.90 55.12
N ARG A 18 -10.20 48.03 56.45
CA ARG A 18 -9.99 46.95 57.41
C ARG A 18 -11.14 45.94 57.45
N GLN A 19 -12.39 46.38 57.27
CA GLN A 19 -13.56 45.50 57.30
C GLN A 19 -13.71 44.65 56.02
N SER A 20 -13.27 45.18 54.87
CA SER A 20 -13.24 44.44 53.59
C SER A 20 -12.33 43.20 53.65
N THR A 21 -11.26 43.23 54.45
CA THR A 21 -10.31 42.12 54.52
C THR A 21 -10.83 40.91 55.31
N ALA A 22 -11.64 41.11 56.34
CA ALA A 22 -12.08 40.02 57.22
C ALA A 22 -13.08 39.08 56.55
N PHE A 23 -14.03 39.64 55.78
CA PHE A 23 -15.01 38.86 55.04
C PHE A 23 -14.34 38.06 53.91
N ARG A 24 -13.43 38.70 53.15
CA ARG A 24 -12.64 38.02 52.11
C ARG A 24 -11.82 36.88 52.67
N LYS A 25 -11.12 37.09 53.79
CA LYS A 25 -10.36 36.04 54.50
C LYS A 25 -11.25 34.85 54.92
N LYS A 26 -12.49 35.09 55.36
CA LYS A 26 -13.43 34.03 55.73
C LYS A 26 -13.90 33.22 54.51
N LEU A 27 -14.15 33.88 53.38
CA LEU A 27 -14.49 33.21 52.12
C LEU A 27 -13.32 32.36 51.61
N ASP A 28 -12.11 32.93 51.61
CA ASP A 28 -10.88 32.24 51.19
C ASP A 28 -10.62 31.01 52.07
N PHE A 29 -10.84 31.15 53.38
CA PHE A 29 -10.70 30.05 54.33
C PHE A 29 -11.73 28.93 54.09
N GLY A 30 -12.99 29.27 53.83
CA GLY A 30 -14.01 28.28 53.46
C GLY A 30 -13.64 27.51 52.19
N HIS A 31 -13.11 28.22 51.19
CA HIS A 31 -12.64 27.61 49.94
C HIS A 31 -11.45 26.65 50.17
N TYR A 32 -10.50 27.08 51.00
CA TYR A 32 -9.34 26.27 51.40
C TYR A 32 -9.76 24.97 52.11
N ILE A 33 -10.68 25.05 53.08
CA ILE A 33 -11.15 23.88 53.82
C ILE A 33 -11.90 22.91 52.92
N CYS A 34 -12.80 23.40 52.06
CA CYS A 34 -13.50 22.57 51.07
C CYS A 34 -12.52 21.86 50.12
N HIS A 35 -11.52 22.58 49.63
CA HIS A 35 -10.49 22.02 48.76
C HIS A 35 -9.67 20.94 49.48
N LYS A 36 -9.22 21.22 50.70
CA LYS A 36 -8.47 20.27 51.52
C LYS A 36 -9.27 19.00 51.81
N ASN A 37 -10.55 19.14 52.15
CA ASN A 37 -11.45 17.99 52.38
C ASN A 37 -11.63 17.18 51.10
N ARG A 38 -11.78 17.82 49.93
CA ARG A 38 -11.84 17.11 48.64
C ARG A 38 -10.57 16.32 48.38
N ILE A 39 -9.39 16.91 48.58
CA ILE A 39 -8.11 16.20 48.40
C ILE A 39 -8.01 14.99 49.34
N GLN A 40 -8.45 15.12 50.59
CA GLN A 40 -8.39 14.03 51.57
C GLN A 40 -9.40 12.90 51.28
N ILE A 41 -10.56 13.22 50.71
CA ILE A 41 -11.63 12.25 50.42
C ILE A 41 -11.41 11.56 49.07
N VAL A 42 -10.81 12.25 48.10
CA VAL A 42 -10.55 11.69 46.77
C VAL A 42 -9.57 10.53 46.91
N LYS A 43 -10.06 9.32 46.63
CA LYS A 43 -9.20 8.16 46.47
C LYS A 43 -8.41 8.32 45.17
N PRO A 44 -7.09 8.07 45.15
CA PRO A 44 -6.35 7.98 43.90
C PRO A 44 -6.90 6.80 43.10
N ALA A 45 -7.75 7.09 42.12
CA ALA A 45 -8.29 6.11 41.20
C ALA A 45 -7.50 6.20 39.90
N VAL A 46 -6.66 5.19 39.66
CA VAL A 46 -6.03 5.00 38.35
C VAL A 46 -7.06 4.35 37.45
N ASP A 47 -7.32 4.96 36.29
CA ASP A 47 -8.14 4.32 35.27
C ASP A 47 -7.40 3.06 34.79
N THR A 48 -7.94 1.90 35.13
CA THR A 48 -7.40 0.58 34.76
C THR A 48 -8.13 0.00 33.57
N LYS A 49 -9.08 0.75 32.97
CA LYS A 49 -9.84 0.25 31.84
C LYS A 49 -8.93 0.21 30.61
N PRO A 50 -8.92 -0.91 29.88
CA PRO A 50 -8.24 -0.95 28.60
C PRO A 50 -8.90 0.06 27.65
N PRO A 51 -8.11 0.76 26.81
CA PRO A 51 -8.66 1.63 25.80
C PRO A 51 -9.55 0.82 24.84
N VAL A 52 -10.59 1.47 24.32
CA VAL A 52 -11.54 0.84 23.41
C VAL A 52 -10.79 0.33 22.18
N ALA A 53 -10.86 -0.98 21.96
CA ALA A 53 -10.28 -1.61 20.78
C ALA A 53 -11.15 -1.32 19.57
N HIS A 54 -10.62 -0.55 18.62
CA HIS A 54 -11.31 -0.31 17.35
C HIS A 54 -10.96 -1.39 16.33
N THR A 55 -11.99 -1.99 15.72
CA THR A 55 -11.83 -3.09 14.76
C THR A 55 -10.91 -2.74 13.58
N HIS A 56 -10.94 -1.49 13.10
CA HIS A 56 -10.11 -1.05 11.97
C HIS A 56 -8.61 -0.92 12.30
N HIS A 57 -8.24 -0.83 13.60
CA HIS A 57 -6.83 -0.92 14.03
C HIS A 57 -6.33 -2.36 13.98
N ILE A 58 -7.20 -3.33 14.27
CA ILE A 58 -6.88 -4.75 14.33
C ILE A 58 -6.95 -5.38 12.93
N LEU A 59 -7.99 -5.06 12.17
CA LEU A 59 -8.30 -5.66 10.88
C LEU A 59 -8.22 -4.62 9.76
N LYS A 60 -7.20 -4.75 8.91
CA LYS A 60 -7.02 -3.92 7.71
C LYS A 60 -7.65 -4.61 6.50
N LEU A 61 -8.94 -4.39 6.29
CA LEU A 61 -9.73 -5.07 5.25
C LEU A 61 -9.12 -4.94 3.84
N SER A 62 -8.59 -3.78 3.47
CA SER A 62 -7.96 -3.57 2.16
C SER A 62 -6.74 -4.47 1.93
N LYS A 63 -5.98 -4.79 2.99
CA LYS A 63 -4.86 -5.73 2.90
C LYS A 63 -5.36 -7.13 2.64
N LEU A 64 -6.36 -7.58 3.41
CA LEU A 64 -6.97 -8.91 3.26
C LEU A 64 -7.56 -9.09 1.85
N GLN A 65 -8.27 -8.09 1.34
CA GLN A 65 -8.80 -8.10 -0.02
C GLN A 65 -7.69 -8.17 -1.09
N GLY A 66 -6.58 -7.46 -0.86
CA GLY A 66 -5.41 -7.52 -1.75
C GLY A 66 -4.78 -8.91 -1.80
N GLU A 67 -4.59 -9.54 -0.64
CA GLU A 67 -4.06 -10.91 -0.56
C GLU A 67 -5.03 -11.93 -1.19
N GLN A 68 -6.35 -11.80 -0.96
CA GLN A 68 -7.33 -12.68 -1.58
C GLN A 68 -7.25 -12.63 -3.12
N LYS A 69 -7.18 -11.43 -3.71
CA LYS A 69 -7.04 -11.28 -5.17
C LYS A 69 -5.76 -11.92 -5.72
N ARG A 70 -4.66 -11.88 -4.96
CA ARG A 70 -3.41 -12.54 -5.35
C ARG A 70 -3.55 -14.06 -5.31
N ILE A 71 -4.18 -14.59 -4.26
CA ILE A 71 -4.48 -16.02 -4.13
C ILE A 71 -5.37 -16.47 -5.28
N ASP A 72 -6.46 -15.76 -5.57
CA ASP A 72 -7.39 -16.11 -6.66
C ASP A 72 -6.66 -16.17 -8.02
N LYS A 73 -5.71 -15.24 -8.26
CA LYS A 73 -4.89 -15.24 -9.47
C LYS A 73 -3.98 -16.47 -9.54
N ILE A 74 -3.31 -16.81 -8.43
CA ILE A 74 -2.43 -17.99 -8.35
C ILE A 74 -3.24 -19.26 -8.58
N GLU A 75 -4.41 -19.40 -7.96
CA GLU A 75 -5.28 -20.56 -8.12
C GLU A 75 -5.74 -20.73 -9.57
N TYR A 76 -6.12 -19.63 -10.22
CA TYR A 76 -6.49 -19.65 -11.63
C TYR A 76 -5.33 -20.08 -12.53
N GLU A 77 -4.13 -19.53 -12.31
CA GLU A 77 -2.93 -19.89 -13.06
C GLU A 77 -2.52 -21.36 -12.83
N ASN A 78 -2.60 -21.83 -11.58
CA ASN A 78 -2.34 -23.23 -11.21
C ASN A 78 -3.31 -24.18 -11.92
N LYS A 79 -4.61 -23.86 -11.94
CA LYS A 79 -5.61 -24.67 -12.67
C LYS A 79 -5.29 -24.75 -14.16
N LYS A 80 -4.91 -23.62 -14.77
CA LYS A 80 -4.49 -23.56 -16.18
C LYS A 80 -3.22 -24.38 -16.44
N LEU A 81 -2.25 -24.33 -15.53
CA LEU A 81 -1.03 -25.12 -15.62
C LEU A 81 -1.32 -26.62 -15.50
N CYS A 82 -2.12 -27.04 -14.53
CA CYS A 82 -2.55 -28.43 -14.36
C CYS A 82 -3.24 -28.96 -15.63
N GLN A 83 -4.09 -28.16 -16.27
CA GLN A 83 -4.71 -28.54 -17.53
C GLN A 83 -3.67 -28.74 -18.65
N LYS A 84 -2.67 -27.86 -18.75
CA LYS A 84 -1.57 -28.00 -19.73
C LYS A 84 -0.75 -29.26 -19.49
N ILE A 85 -0.40 -29.54 -18.22
CA ILE A 85 0.34 -30.75 -17.84
C ILE A 85 -0.48 -31.99 -18.17
N ALA A 86 -1.77 -32.03 -17.81
CA ALA A 86 -2.65 -33.15 -18.12
C ALA A 86 -2.77 -33.39 -19.64
N ASN A 87 -2.86 -32.32 -20.43
CA ASN A 87 -2.91 -32.41 -21.90
C ASN A 87 -1.58 -32.95 -22.47
N ALA A 88 -0.44 -32.48 -21.97
CA ALA A 88 0.89 -32.96 -22.36
C ALA A 88 1.09 -34.44 -22.01
N HIS A 89 0.56 -34.88 -20.85
CA HIS A 89 0.63 -36.29 -20.42
C HIS A 89 -0.30 -37.21 -21.23
N ARG A 90 -1.48 -36.71 -21.66
CA ARG A 90 -2.45 -37.51 -22.45
C ARG A 90 -2.13 -37.58 -23.93
N GLY A 91 -1.56 -36.52 -24.50
CA GLY A 91 -1.22 -36.48 -25.92
C GLY A 91 -0.01 -37.38 -26.24
N PRO A 92 0.09 -37.94 -27.46
CA PRO A 92 1.36 -38.49 -27.92
C PRO A 92 2.41 -37.37 -27.81
N ALA A 93 3.61 -37.69 -27.30
CA ALA A 93 4.72 -36.76 -27.20
C ALA A 93 5.13 -36.30 -28.61
N LYS A 94 4.42 -35.30 -29.14
CA LYS A 94 4.75 -34.68 -30.42
C LYS A 94 5.92 -33.76 -30.13
N VAL A 95 7.12 -34.25 -30.42
CA VAL A 95 8.30 -33.41 -30.42
C VAL A 95 8.20 -32.54 -31.67
N ASP A 96 8.12 -31.22 -31.50
CA ASP A 96 8.09 -30.24 -32.60
C ASP A 96 9.41 -30.24 -33.42
N CYS A 97 10.36 -31.13 -33.12
CA CYS A 97 11.67 -31.21 -33.76
C CYS A 97 11.67 -31.95 -35.11
N TRP A 98 10.52 -32.11 -35.76
CA TRP A 98 10.54 -32.40 -37.20
C TRP A 98 10.88 -31.10 -37.92
N ASN A 99 12.13 -30.64 -37.77
CA ASN A 99 12.72 -29.81 -38.79
C ASN A 99 12.72 -30.69 -40.04
N GLU A 100 11.76 -30.46 -40.94
CA GLU A 100 11.88 -30.86 -42.34
C GLU A 100 13.06 -30.08 -42.90
N TYR A 101 14.27 -30.53 -42.59
CA TYR A 101 15.43 -30.16 -43.37
C TYR A 101 15.13 -30.67 -44.78
N PRO A 102 14.98 -29.78 -45.79
CA PRO A 102 14.91 -30.25 -47.15
C PRO A 102 16.17 -31.08 -47.35
N SER A 103 15.98 -32.37 -47.65
CA SER A 103 17.09 -33.24 -48.00
C SER A 103 17.81 -32.53 -49.14
N LYS A 104 19.04 -32.05 -48.88
CA LYS A 104 19.94 -31.59 -49.94
C LYS A 104 20.28 -32.86 -50.73
N ARG A 105 19.34 -33.28 -51.59
CA ARG A 105 19.52 -34.40 -52.50
C ARG A 105 20.80 -34.09 -53.23
N LEU A 106 21.77 -34.98 -53.04
CA LEU A 106 23.03 -35.04 -53.75
C LEU A 106 22.76 -34.61 -55.19
N LEU A 107 23.36 -33.51 -55.61
CA LEU A 107 23.30 -33.08 -57.00
C LEU A 107 23.75 -34.26 -57.84
N THR A 108 22.88 -34.78 -58.70
CA THR A 108 23.26 -35.80 -59.68
C THR A 108 24.44 -35.27 -60.50
N ALA A 109 25.39 -36.14 -60.86
CA ALA A 109 26.66 -35.77 -61.47
C ALA A 109 26.50 -34.83 -62.68
N GLU A 110 25.42 -34.97 -63.45
CA GLU A 110 25.07 -34.04 -64.55
C GLU A 110 24.89 -32.59 -64.09
N LYS A 111 24.22 -32.34 -62.97
CA LYS A 111 24.00 -30.98 -62.44
C LYS A 111 25.29 -30.35 -61.89
N ILE A 112 26.24 -31.18 -61.46
CA ILE A 112 27.59 -30.75 -61.07
C ILE A 112 28.39 -30.37 -62.30
N GLN A 113 28.28 -31.14 -63.39
CA GLN A 113 28.95 -30.84 -64.66
C GLN A 113 28.39 -29.59 -65.33
N GLU A 114 27.08 -29.38 -65.36
CA GLU A 114 26.49 -28.13 -65.89
C GLU A 114 26.91 -26.90 -65.08
N LYS A 115 26.91 -27.00 -63.74
CA LYS A 115 27.45 -25.92 -62.89
C LYS A 115 28.94 -25.68 -63.13
N ALA A 116 29.74 -26.73 -63.26
CA ALA A 116 31.18 -26.61 -63.52
C ALA A 116 31.47 -26.00 -64.90
N LEU A 117 30.75 -26.42 -65.95
CA LEU A 117 30.87 -25.89 -67.30
C LEU A 117 30.38 -24.44 -67.40
N GLY A 118 29.29 -24.10 -66.71
CA GLY A 118 28.84 -22.72 -66.56
C GLY A 118 29.91 -21.84 -65.89
N PHE A 119 30.53 -22.33 -64.81
CA PHE A 119 31.64 -21.64 -64.13
C PHE A 119 32.89 -21.49 -65.02
N LEU A 120 33.24 -22.51 -65.80
CA LEU A 120 34.37 -22.45 -66.75
C LEU A 120 34.14 -21.40 -67.86
N SER A 121 32.92 -21.32 -68.41
CA SER A 121 32.60 -20.28 -69.40
C SER A 121 32.67 -18.85 -68.85
N CYS A 122 32.51 -18.68 -67.54
CA CYS A 122 32.62 -17.40 -66.85
C CYS A 122 34.06 -17.04 -66.47
N LEU A 123 34.97 -18.01 -66.39
CA LEU A 123 36.42 -17.79 -66.16
C LEU A 123 37.13 -17.29 -67.42
N ASP A 124 36.70 -17.75 -68.60
CA ASP A 124 37.27 -17.31 -69.88
C ASP A 124 36.81 -15.90 -70.31
N SER A 125 35.82 -15.35 -69.62
CA SER A 125 35.29 -14.01 -69.88
C SER A 125 35.76 -13.05 -68.76
N HIS A 126 36.65 -12.11 -69.09
CA HIS A 126 37.18 -11.07 -68.19
C HIS A 126 36.14 -10.00 -67.74
N ASP A 127 34.87 -10.36 -67.63
CA ASP A 127 33.77 -9.47 -67.28
C ASP A 127 33.22 -9.82 -65.89
N THR A 128 33.66 -9.05 -64.89
CA THR A 128 33.42 -9.26 -63.45
C THR A 128 31.96 -9.13 -63.04
N SER A 129 31.11 -8.60 -63.92
CA SER A 129 29.69 -8.34 -63.67
C SER A 129 28.82 -9.61 -63.60
N LYS A 130 29.23 -10.70 -64.27
CA LYS A 130 28.48 -11.98 -64.29
C LYS A 130 28.73 -12.87 -63.07
N TRP A 131 29.82 -12.65 -62.34
CA TRP A 131 30.24 -13.49 -61.22
C TRP A 131 29.32 -13.39 -59.99
N LEU A 132 28.73 -12.22 -59.72
CA LEU A 132 27.87 -12.03 -58.54
C LEU A 132 26.53 -12.77 -58.63
N ASN A 133 26.01 -13.01 -59.83
CA ASN A 133 24.71 -13.65 -60.03
C ASN A 133 24.78 -15.20 -60.03
N ALA A 134 25.97 -15.80 -60.01
CA ALA A 134 26.15 -17.25 -60.07
C ALA A 134 26.23 -17.94 -58.68
N GLN A 135 26.30 -17.17 -57.59
CA GLN A 135 26.43 -17.69 -56.21
C GLN A 135 25.13 -17.67 -55.39
N SER A 136 24.04 -17.12 -55.91
CA SER A 136 22.70 -17.24 -55.30
C SER A 136 21.99 -18.53 -55.73
#